data_AF-A0A7C7YJH5-F1
#
_entry.id   AF-A0A7C7YJH5-F1
#
_cell.length_a   1.000
_cell.length_b   1.000
_cell.length_c   1.000
_cell.angle_alpha   90.00
_cell.angle_beta   90.00
_cell.angle_gamma   90.00
#
_symmetry.space_group_name_H-M   'P 1'
#
loop_
_entity.id
_entity.type
_entity.pdbx_description
1 polymer ?
#
loop_
_entity_poly.entity_id
_entity_poly.type
_entity_poly.pdbx_seq_one_letter_code
_entity_poly.pdbx_strand_id
1 'polypeptide(L)'
;MTAHRRPVIAFSEAERGRCRWCGEAILHDAGPKKGEVNRRRRWHPACLETYEASDPREARRRVRKRDRTICAHCQLNTNRLARQLRGRGRARTLREKGFVPRRSLWELDHIIPLIDGGSHELENLQTLCKPCHKKKTAQEASQRATRLRISPEAESSEPAPELGLNG
;
A
#
# COMPACT_ATOMS: atom_id res chain seq x y z
N MET A 1 15.20 -1.06 -9.51
CA MET A 1 14.79 -0.04 -8.52
C MET A 1 14.68 -0.74 -7.20
N THR A 2 15.59 -0.46 -6.27
CA THR A 2 15.65 -1.14 -4.98
C THR A 2 14.43 -0.73 -4.16
N ALA A 3 13.59 -1.68 -3.74
CA ALA A 3 12.42 -1.39 -2.92
C ALA A 3 12.87 -0.76 -1.60
N HIS A 4 12.69 0.55 -1.48
CA HIS A 4 13.08 1.29 -0.28
C HIS A 4 12.10 0.95 0.86
N ARG A 5 12.49 0.00 1.71
CA ARG A 5 11.72 -0.40 2.91
C ARG A 5 11.88 0.62 4.03
N ARG A 6 10.87 0.67 4.89
CA ARG A 6 10.86 1.45 6.12
C ARG A 6 11.77 0.77 7.16
N PRO A 7 12.86 1.38 7.66
CA PRO A 7 13.70 0.82 8.70
C PRO A 7 12.99 0.75 10.05
N VAL A 8 13.62 -0.05 10.90
CA VAL A 8 13.15 -0.45 12.23
C VAL A 8 13.33 0.68 13.27
N ILE A 9 14.20 1.66 13.02
CA ILE A 9 14.53 2.76 13.95
C ILE A 9 13.56 3.94 13.75
N ALA A 10 13.21 4.62 14.85
CA ALA A 10 12.38 5.82 14.84
C ALA A 10 13.03 6.97 14.03
N PHE A 11 12.36 7.36 12.96
CA PHE A 11 12.92 8.29 11.96
C PHE A 11 13.04 9.75 12.36
N SER A 12 12.47 10.15 13.49
CA SER A 12 12.61 11.49 14.06
C SER A 12 14.07 11.86 14.33
N GLU A 13 14.94 10.85 14.48
CA GLU A 13 16.35 10.98 14.88
C GLU A 13 17.33 10.93 13.71
N ALA A 14 16.85 10.83 12.46
CA ALA A 14 17.71 10.67 11.30
C ALA A 14 18.71 11.83 11.13
N GLU A 15 20.00 11.49 10.99
CA GLU A 15 21.11 12.42 10.77
C GLU A 15 20.94 13.24 9.48
N ARG A 16 21.55 14.44 9.45
CA ARG A 16 21.54 15.29 8.26
C ARG A 16 22.23 14.60 7.08
N GLY A 17 21.51 14.45 5.97
CA GLY A 17 21.99 13.76 4.77
C GLY A 17 21.51 12.33 4.61
N ARG A 18 20.73 11.80 5.57
CA ARG A 18 20.03 10.52 5.45
C ARG A 18 18.53 10.74 5.19
N CYS A 19 17.93 9.85 4.41
CA CYS A 19 16.51 9.87 4.10
C CYS A 19 15.68 9.36 5.28
N ARG A 20 14.64 10.13 5.64
CA ARG A 20 13.68 9.81 6.71
C ARG A 20 12.65 8.71 6.41
N TRP A 21 12.74 8.06 5.24
CA TRP A 21 11.87 6.95 4.87
C TRP A 21 12.60 5.62 4.77
N CYS A 22 13.83 5.60 4.24
CA CYS A 22 14.61 4.38 4.05
C CYS A 22 15.90 4.32 4.88
N GLY A 23 16.37 5.43 5.46
CA GLY A 23 17.60 5.49 6.26
C GLY A 23 18.89 5.67 5.45
N GLU A 24 18.82 5.53 4.14
CA GLU A 24 19.98 5.64 3.23
C GLU A 24 20.44 7.08 2.99
N ALA A 25 21.70 7.24 2.60
CA ALA A 25 22.27 8.54 2.26
C ALA A 25 21.57 9.17 1.04
N ILE A 26 21.28 10.47 1.12
CA ILE A 26 20.73 11.26 0.01
C ILE A 26 21.91 11.87 -0.73
N LEU A 27 22.12 11.48 -1.99
CA LEU A 27 23.21 12.01 -2.79
C LEU A 27 22.75 13.19 -3.66
N HIS A 28 23.69 14.05 -4.03
CA HIS A 28 23.48 15.00 -5.12
C HIS A 28 23.35 14.24 -6.44
N ASP A 29 22.27 14.53 -7.16
CA ASP A 29 21.89 13.97 -8.46
C ASP A 29 22.69 14.58 -9.63
N ALA A 30 23.06 15.86 -9.50
CA ALA A 30 23.78 16.61 -10.54
C ALA A 30 24.72 17.69 -9.97
N GLY A 31 25.48 18.30 -10.87
CA GLY A 31 26.39 19.41 -10.56
C GLY A 31 27.74 18.97 -9.99
N PRO A 32 28.55 19.92 -9.49
CA PRO A 32 29.93 19.66 -9.07
C PRO A 32 30.05 18.74 -7.86
N LYS A 33 28.97 18.57 -7.07
CA LYS A 33 28.93 17.71 -5.88
C LYS A 33 28.26 16.36 -6.14
N LYS A 34 28.04 15.99 -7.41
CA LYS A 34 27.33 14.75 -7.77
C LYS A 34 27.98 13.55 -7.07
N GLY A 35 27.16 12.72 -6.42
CA GLY A 35 27.63 11.57 -5.65
C GLY A 35 28.03 11.87 -4.20
N GLU A 36 28.22 13.14 -3.82
CA GLU A 36 28.39 13.52 -2.41
C GLU A 36 27.06 13.54 -1.66
N VAL A 37 27.13 13.40 -0.32
CA VAL A 37 25.96 13.44 0.56
C VAL A 37 25.34 14.85 0.61
N ASN A 38 24.09 14.94 0.20
CA ASN A 38 23.26 16.13 0.27
C ASN A 38 22.65 16.28 1.68
N ARG A 39 23.35 17.02 2.54
CA ARG A 39 22.93 17.29 3.94
C ARG A 39 21.74 18.24 4.07
N ARG A 40 21.24 18.83 2.97
CA ARG A 40 20.09 19.75 2.97
C ARG A 40 18.76 19.04 2.74
N ARG A 41 18.76 17.95 1.96
CA ARG A 41 17.56 17.13 1.74
C ARG A 41 17.33 16.21 2.96
N ARG A 42 16.07 15.86 3.20
CA ARG A 42 15.63 14.97 4.29
C ARG A 42 14.91 13.71 3.80
N TRP A 43 14.60 13.67 2.51
CA TRP A 43 13.93 12.55 1.83
C TRP A 43 14.54 12.39 0.44
N HIS A 44 14.67 11.15 -0.06
CA HIS A 44 14.78 10.95 -1.51
C HIS A 44 13.43 11.31 -2.16
N PRO A 45 13.42 11.83 -3.40
CA PRO A 45 12.18 12.11 -4.12
C PRO A 45 11.23 10.90 -4.16
N ALA A 46 11.74 9.73 -4.57
CA ALA A 46 10.95 8.48 -4.60
C ALA A 46 10.40 8.10 -3.21
N CYS A 47 11.21 8.23 -2.17
CA CYS A 47 10.80 7.94 -0.79
C CYS A 47 9.70 8.88 -0.28
N LEU A 48 9.75 10.17 -0.65
CA LEU A 48 8.69 11.12 -0.31
C LEU A 48 7.38 10.73 -1.00
N GLU A 49 7.44 10.36 -2.27
CA GLU A 49 6.26 9.91 -3.02
C GLU A 49 5.61 8.66 -2.39
N THR A 50 6.42 7.68 -1.97
CA THR A 50 5.92 6.49 -1.26
C THR A 50 5.37 6.83 0.13
N TYR A 51 6.05 7.71 0.89
CA TYR A 51 5.56 8.17 2.20
C TYR A 51 4.20 8.87 2.07
N GLU A 52 4.07 9.79 1.12
CA GLU A 52 2.81 10.46 0.83
C GLU A 52 1.72 9.47 0.41
N ALA A 53 2.06 8.44 -0.38
CA ALA A 53 1.12 7.38 -0.74
C ALA A 53 0.77 6.43 0.43
N SER A 54 1.53 6.46 1.54
CA SER A 54 1.15 5.76 2.77
C SER A 54 0.04 6.48 3.55
N ASP A 55 -0.14 7.79 3.36
CA ASP A 55 -1.31 8.52 3.88
C ASP A 55 -2.56 8.11 3.08
N PRO A 56 -3.58 7.49 3.71
CA PRO A 56 -4.79 7.08 3.02
C PRO A 56 -5.52 8.22 2.30
N ARG A 57 -5.43 9.47 2.77
CA ARG A 57 -6.08 10.61 2.11
C ARG A 57 -5.42 10.91 0.76
N GLU A 58 -4.10 10.99 0.77
CA GLU A 58 -3.30 11.27 -0.42
C GLU A 58 -3.36 10.12 -1.42
N ALA A 59 -3.25 8.87 -0.94
CA ALA A 59 -3.42 7.68 -1.76
C ALA A 59 -4.78 7.67 -2.49
N ARG A 60 -5.87 7.96 -1.77
CA ARG A 60 -7.21 8.08 -2.36
C ARG A 60 -7.29 9.21 -3.39
N ARG A 61 -6.63 10.35 -3.14
CA ARG A 61 -6.59 11.48 -4.07
C ARG A 61 -5.92 11.08 -5.38
N ARG A 62 -4.74 10.46 -5.31
CA ARG A 62 -3.95 10.01 -6.48
C ARG A 62 -4.70 8.96 -7.30
N VAL A 63 -5.20 7.92 -6.64
CA VAL A 63 -5.96 6.84 -7.29
C VAL A 63 -7.25 7.35 -7.90
N ARG A 64 -7.99 8.24 -7.22
CA ARG A 64 -9.19 8.87 -7.80
C ARG A 64 -8.86 9.67 -9.06
N LYS A 65 -7.74 10.40 -9.07
CA LYS A 65 -7.29 11.18 -10.24
C LYS A 65 -6.95 10.26 -11.42
N ARG A 66 -6.23 9.16 -11.16
CA ARG A 66 -5.83 8.15 -12.16
C ARG A 66 -7.04 7.38 -12.71
N ASP A 67 -7.82 6.76 -11.83
CA ASP A 67 -8.84 5.77 -12.22
C ASP A 67 -10.21 6.38 -12.49
N ARG A 68 -10.41 7.66 -12.11
CA ARG A 68 -11.70 8.35 -12.23
C ARG A 68 -12.85 7.57 -11.57
N THR A 69 -12.56 6.82 -10.51
CA THR A 69 -13.49 5.95 -9.75
C THR A 69 -14.11 4.78 -10.56
N ILE A 70 -13.43 4.37 -11.62
CA ILE A 70 -13.76 3.17 -12.39
C ILE A 70 -13.18 1.96 -11.65
N CYS A 71 -14.02 0.97 -11.39
CA CYS A 71 -13.58 -0.26 -10.73
C CYS A 71 -12.63 -1.06 -11.63
N ALA A 72 -11.43 -1.39 -11.14
CA ALA A 72 -10.47 -2.21 -11.89
C ALA A 72 -11.02 -3.60 -12.24
N HIS A 73 -11.85 -4.19 -11.38
CA HIS A 73 -12.38 -5.55 -11.58
C HIS A 73 -13.61 -5.63 -12.48
N CYS A 74 -14.52 -4.64 -12.42
CA CYS A 74 -15.81 -4.72 -13.12
C CYS A 74 -16.13 -3.52 -14.01
N GLN A 75 -15.20 -2.57 -14.13
CA GLN A 75 -15.33 -1.37 -14.97
C GLN A 75 -16.50 -0.44 -14.62
N LEU A 76 -17.19 -0.68 -13.50
CA LEU A 76 -18.24 0.20 -13.01
C LEU A 76 -17.67 1.57 -12.61
N ASN A 77 -18.13 2.63 -13.27
CA ASN A 77 -17.87 4.00 -12.84
C ASN A 77 -18.80 4.37 -11.67
N THR A 78 -18.25 4.39 -10.45
CA THR A 78 -19.05 4.60 -9.23
C THR A 78 -19.51 6.04 -9.04
N ASN A 79 -18.77 7.04 -9.55
CA ASN A 79 -19.25 8.42 -9.59
C ASN A 79 -20.44 8.60 -10.53
N ARG A 80 -20.43 7.95 -11.71
CA ARG A 80 -21.57 7.95 -12.63
C ARG A 80 -22.79 7.30 -11.99
N LEU A 81 -22.62 6.13 -11.36
CA LEU A 81 -23.69 5.46 -10.62
C LEU A 81 -24.27 6.35 -9.52
N ALA A 82 -23.39 7.00 -8.73
CA ALA A 82 -23.82 7.91 -7.66
C ALA A 82 -24.62 9.10 -8.19
N ARG A 83 -24.29 9.63 -9.38
CA ARG A 83 -25.02 10.71 -10.04
C ARG A 83 -26.37 10.27 -10.61
N GLN A 84 -26.47 9.04 -11.12
CA GLN A 84 -27.69 8.49 -11.72
C GLN A 84 -28.72 8.12 -10.66
N LEU A 85 -28.30 7.56 -9.54
CA LEU A 85 -29.20 7.15 -8.47
C LEU A 85 -29.47 8.33 -7.51
N ARG A 86 -30.52 9.12 -7.72
CA ARG A 86 -30.92 10.19 -6.79
C ARG A 86 -32.36 10.01 -6.30
N GLY A 87 -32.69 10.68 -5.21
CA GLY A 87 -34.06 10.73 -4.69
C GLY A 87 -34.57 9.41 -4.11
N ARG A 88 -35.90 9.26 -4.11
CA ARG A 88 -36.61 8.11 -3.54
C ARG A 88 -36.18 6.83 -4.28
N GLY A 89 -35.87 5.78 -3.53
CA GLY A 89 -35.42 4.49 -4.09
C GLY A 89 -33.90 4.28 -4.19
N ARG A 90 -33.07 5.34 -4.07
CA ARG A 90 -31.58 5.20 -4.10
C ARG A 90 -31.08 4.14 -3.13
N ALA A 91 -31.54 4.16 -1.88
CA ALA A 91 -31.06 3.23 -0.85
C ALA A 91 -31.42 1.77 -1.16
N ARG A 92 -32.60 1.53 -1.76
CA ARG A 92 -33.04 0.21 -2.20
C ARG A 92 -32.14 -0.31 -3.33
N THR A 93 -31.98 0.47 -4.40
CA THR A 93 -31.16 0.09 -5.55
C THR A 93 -29.68 -0.11 -5.20
N LEU A 94 -29.14 0.68 -4.28
CA LEU A 94 -27.77 0.47 -3.79
C LEU A 94 -27.65 -0.89 -3.08
N ARG A 95 -28.60 -1.26 -2.21
CA ARG A 95 -28.60 -2.57 -1.54
C ARG A 95 -28.72 -3.73 -2.51
N GLU A 96 -29.63 -3.64 -3.49
CA GLU A 96 -29.80 -4.65 -4.55
C GLU A 96 -28.50 -4.88 -5.33
N LYS A 97 -27.72 -3.81 -5.56
CA LYS A 97 -26.42 -3.89 -6.23
C LYS A 97 -25.25 -4.23 -5.29
N GLY A 98 -25.50 -4.59 -4.04
CA GLY A 98 -24.49 -4.98 -3.05
C GLY A 98 -23.73 -3.83 -2.39
N PHE A 99 -24.21 -2.59 -2.49
CA PHE A 99 -23.64 -1.42 -1.83
C PHE A 99 -24.32 -1.12 -0.48
N VAL A 100 -23.57 -0.53 0.45
CA VAL A 100 -24.11 0.01 1.70
C VAL A 100 -24.55 1.46 1.49
N PRO A 101 -25.84 1.79 1.67
CA PRO A 101 -26.30 3.17 1.52
C PRO A 101 -25.58 4.12 2.47
N ARG A 102 -25.36 5.38 2.03
CA ARG A 102 -24.66 6.45 2.76
C ARG A 102 -23.14 6.26 2.95
N ARG A 103 -22.55 5.16 2.48
CA ARG A 103 -21.09 4.99 2.39
C ARG A 103 -20.59 5.33 0.98
N SER A 104 -19.28 5.51 0.84
CA SER A 104 -18.63 5.60 -0.48
C SER A 104 -18.94 4.34 -1.30
N LEU A 105 -19.20 4.52 -2.59
CA LEU A 105 -19.46 3.41 -3.52
C LEU A 105 -18.19 2.72 -4.01
N TRP A 106 -17.03 3.30 -3.76
CA TRP A 106 -15.72 2.73 -4.09
C TRP A 106 -14.79 2.77 -2.88
N GLU A 107 -13.74 1.95 -2.96
CA GLU A 107 -12.67 1.82 -1.99
C GLU A 107 -11.30 1.85 -2.69
N LEU A 108 -10.32 2.41 -1.99
CA LEU A 108 -8.91 2.27 -2.36
C LEU A 108 -8.43 0.91 -1.87
N ASP A 109 -7.77 0.15 -2.72
CA ASP A 109 -7.32 -1.19 -2.40
C ASP A 109 -5.92 -1.44 -2.97
N HIS A 110 -5.19 -2.34 -2.34
CA HIS A 110 -3.88 -2.80 -2.84
C HIS A 110 -4.08 -4.00 -3.77
N ILE A 111 -3.46 -4.02 -4.95
CA ILE A 111 -3.51 -5.17 -5.88
C ILE A 111 -2.95 -6.41 -5.18
N ILE A 112 -1.74 -6.28 -4.61
CA ILE A 112 -1.15 -7.23 -3.67
C ILE A 112 -1.30 -6.64 -2.26
N PRO A 113 -1.98 -7.31 -1.31
CA PRO A 113 -2.10 -6.82 0.06
C PRO A 113 -0.74 -6.61 0.74
N LEU A 114 -0.65 -5.63 1.65
CA LEU A 114 0.58 -5.37 2.42
C LEU A 114 1.07 -6.60 3.20
N ILE A 115 0.13 -7.34 3.80
CA ILE A 115 0.44 -8.59 4.54
C ILE A 115 1.03 -9.68 3.64
N ASP A 116 0.75 -9.60 2.34
CA ASP A 116 1.22 -10.53 1.32
C ASP A 116 2.42 -9.94 0.53
N GLY A 117 3.07 -8.90 1.07
CA GLY A 117 4.28 -8.29 0.49
C GLY A 117 4.03 -7.13 -0.48
N GLY A 118 2.81 -6.62 -0.57
CA GLY A 118 2.48 -5.45 -1.40
C GLY A 118 3.11 -4.15 -0.91
N SER A 119 3.14 -3.14 -1.79
CA SER A 119 3.66 -1.80 -1.53
C SER A 119 2.56 -0.72 -1.52
N HIS A 120 2.88 0.47 -1.03
CA HIS A 120 2.00 1.66 -1.15
C HIS A 120 2.21 2.43 -2.47
N GLU A 121 3.03 1.91 -3.37
CA GLU A 121 3.30 2.55 -4.66
C GLU A 121 2.02 2.58 -5.50
N LEU A 122 1.87 3.64 -6.31
CA LEU A 122 0.63 3.88 -7.04
C LEU A 122 0.26 2.69 -7.94
N GLU A 123 1.26 2.03 -8.50
CA GLU A 123 1.16 0.83 -9.34
C GLU A 123 0.52 -0.35 -8.61
N ASN A 124 0.76 -0.49 -7.30
CA ASN A 124 0.11 -1.51 -6.47
C ASN A 124 -1.22 -1.05 -5.87
N LEU A 125 -1.70 0.16 -6.17
CA LEU A 125 -3.00 0.65 -5.73
C LEU A 125 -4.04 0.56 -6.86
N GLN A 126 -5.30 0.32 -6.50
CA GLN A 126 -6.41 0.25 -7.43
C GLN A 126 -7.72 0.80 -6.83
N THR A 127 -8.60 1.32 -7.69
CA THR A 127 -10.00 1.61 -7.32
C THR A 127 -10.85 0.36 -7.47
N LEU A 128 -11.54 -0.06 -6.41
CA LEU A 128 -12.57 -1.09 -6.48
C LEU A 128 -13.94 -0.54 -6.06
N CYS A 129 -15.01 -0.97 -6.73
CA CYS A 129 -16.35 -0.77 -6.18
C CYS A 129 -16.51 -1.61 -4.90
N LYS A 130 -17.36 -1.18 -3.96
CA LYS A 130 -17.52 -1.88 -2.67
C LYS A 130 -17.85 -3.39 -2.79
N PRO A 131 -18.73 -3.83 -3.71
CA PRO A 131 -18.95 -5.27 -3.94
C PRO A 131 -17.68 -6.02 -4.38
N CYS A 132 -16.92 -5.49 -5.33
CA CYS A 132 -15.68 -6.11 -5.80
C CYS A 132 -14.60 -6.13 -4.70
N HIS A 133 -14.47 -5.04 -3.94
CA HIS A 133 -13.58 -4.97 -2.78
C HIS A 133 -13.92 -6.06 -1.76
N LYS A 134 -15.20 -6.18 -1.36
CA LYS A 134 -15.66 -7.22 -0.43
C LYS A 134 -15.33 -8.63 -0.93
N LYS A 135 -15.54 -8.90 -2.22
CA LYS A 135 -15.20 -10.18 -2.85
C LYS A 135 -13.71 -10.47 -2.78
N LYS A 136 -12.86 -9.50 -3.14
CA LYS A 136 -11.40 -9.64 -3.08
C LYS A 136 -10.92 -9.91 -1.66
N THR A 137 -11.33 -9.11 -0.68
CA THR A 137 -10.95 -9.30 0.74
C THR A 137 -11.31 -10.70 1.25
N ALA A 138 -12.49 -11.22 0.89
CA ALA A 138 -12.90 -12.57 1.27
C ALA A 138 -12.05 -13.67 0.61
N GLN A 139 -11.72 -13.51 -0.68
CA GLN A 139 -10.85 -14.44 -1.40
C GLN A 139 -9.44 -14.48 -0.79
N GLU A 140 -8.85 -13.33 -0.52
CA GLU A 140 -7.52 -13.22 0.09
C GLU A 140 -7.48 -13.79 1.50
N ALA A 141 -8.52 -13.55 2.30
CA ALA A 141 -8.63 -14.14 3.64
C ALA A 141 -8.70 -15.67 3.58
N SER A 142 -9.46 -16.22 2.62
CA SER A 142 -9.55 -17.67 2.39
C SER A 142 -8.20 -18.26 1.95
N GLN A 143 -7.50 -17.58 1.03
CA GLN A 143 -6.18 -18.01 0.57
C GLN A 143 -5.15 -17.99 1.71
N ARG A 144 -5.15 -16.97 2.56
CA ARG A 144 -4.29 -16.91 3.76
C ARG A 144 -4.59 -18.06 4.73
N ALA A 145 -5.86 -18.28 5.05
CA ALA A 145 -6.25 -19.39 5.92
C ALA A 145 -5.82 -20.75 5.35
N THR A 146 -5.88 -20.91 4.03
CA THR A 146 -5.43 -22.13 3.34
C THR A 146 -3.90 -22.29 3.44
N ARG A 147 -3.12 -21.23 3.19
CA ARG A 147 -1.65 -21.24 3.32
C ARG A 147 -1.19 -21.65 4.72
N LEU A 148 -1.85 -21.13 5.76
CA LEU A 148 -1.54 -21.46 7.16
C LEU A 148 -1.83 -22.93 7.51
N ARG A 149 -2.83 -23.55 6.86
CA ARG A 149 -3.16 -24.96 7.10
C ARG A 149 -2.18 -25.92 6.42
N ILE A 150 -1.61 -25.52 5.28
CA ILE A 150 -0.72 -26.36 4.48
C ILE A 150 0.74 -26.24 4.94
N SER A 151 1.09 -25.23 5.75
CA SER A 151 2.48 -24.96 6.15
C SER A 151 2.67 -25.04 7.69
N PRO A 152 2.76 -26.23 8.31
CA PRO A 152 3.09 -26.32 9.74
C PRO A 152 4.60 -26.21 10.04
N GLU A 153 5.50 -26.31 9.06
CA GLU A 153 6.91 -26.67 9.30
C GLU A 153 7.96 -25.56 9.07
N ALA A 154 7.56 -24.31 8.83
CA ALA A 154 8.52 -23.24 8.50
C ALA A 154 9.04 -22.41 9.70
N GLU A 155 9.11 -22.99 10.90
CA GLU A 155 9.56 -22.27 12.12
C GLU A 155 10.71 -22.96 12.89
N SER A 156 11.39 -23.97 12.31
CA SER A 156 12.57 -24.59 12.95
C SER A 156 13.77 -24.70 12.00
N SER A 157 14.56 -23.63 11.90
CA SER A 157 15.98 -23.74 11.50
C SER A 157 16.76 -22.47 11.87
N GLU A 158 16.92 -22.22 13.17
CA GLU A 158 18.16 -21.60 13.64
C GLU A 158 18.97 -22.71 14.34
N PRO A 159 20.16 -23.11 13.83
CA PRO A 159 21.03 -23.97 14.61
C PRO A 159 21.58 -23.16 15.79
N ALA A 160 21.50 -23.75 16.99
CA ALA A 160 22.13 -23.20 18.18
C ALA A 160 23.64 -22.98 17.95
N PRO A 161 24.23 -21.90 18.47
CA PRO A 161 25.68 -21.71 18.36
C PRO A 161 26.40 -22.80 19.15
N GLU A 162 27.26 -23.57 18.47
CA GLU A 162 28.15 -24.53 19.12
C GLU A 162 29.05 -23.77 20.12
N LEU A 163 28.83 -24.04 21.42
CA LEU A 163 29.77 -23.67 22.46
C LEU A 163 31.00 -24.55 22.31
N GLY A 164 32.05 -23.99 21.71
CA GLY A 164 33.37 -24.60 21.63
C GLY A 164 33.91 -24.89 23.04
N LEU A 165 33.98 -26.17 23.37
CA LEU A 165 34.82 -26.70 24.45
C LEU A 165 36.27 -26.66 23.94
N ASN A 166 37.05 -25.68 24.39
CA ASN A 166 38.50 -25.73 24.27
C ASN A 166 39.06 -26.41 25.53
N GLY A 167 39.79 -27.51 25.32
CA GLY A 167 40.76 -28.04 26.27
C GLY A 167 42.08 -27.27 26.24
#